data_AF-A0A380FDM0-F1
#
_entry.id   AF-A0A380FDM0-F1
#
_cell.length_a   1.000
_cell.length_b   1.000
_cell.length_c   1.000
_cell.angle_alpha   90.00
_cell.angle_beta   90.00
_cell.angle_gamma   90.00
#
_symmetry.space_group_name_H-M   'P 1'
#
loop_
_entity.id
_entity.type
_entity.pdbx_description
1 polymer ?
#
loop_
_entity_poly.entity_id
_entity_poly.type
_entity_poly.pdbx_seq_one_letter_code
_entity_poly.pdbx_strand_id
1 'polypeptide(L)' 'MMKRFVSDNTLTVNVNRLRKKLAEIDMKDAIETKIGKGYMAHGAS' A
#
# COMPACT_ATOMS: atom_id res chain seq x y z
N MET A 1 -10.95 -23.25 -1.65
CA MET A 1 -10.66 -21.89 -2.16
C MET A 1 -9.62 -21.24 -1.24
N MET A 2 -8.34 -21.37 -1.55
CA MET A 2 -7.26 -20.86 -0.69
C MET A 2 -7.11 -19.35 -0.85
N LYS A 3 -7.53 -18.58 0.15
CA LYS A 3 -7.09 -17.19 0.30
C LYS A 3 -5.56 -17.22 0.42
N ARG A 4 -4.87 -16.63 -0.54
CA ARG A 4 -3.41 -16.48 -0.48
C ARG A 4 -3.10 -15.43 0.57
N PHE A 5 -2.86 -15.87 1.81
CA PHE A 5 -2.47 -14.98 2.90
C PHE A 5 -1.09 -14.41 2.56
N VAL A 6 -1.08 -13.18 2.07
CA VAL A 6 0.14 -12.37 2.03
C VAL A 6 0.49 -12.09 3.49
N SER A 7 1.68 -12.48 3.93
CA SER A 7 2.13 -12.16 5.29
C SER A 7 2.30 -10.65 5.46
N ASP A 8 2.12 -10.14 6.68
CA ASP A 8 2.22 -8.70 6.98
C ASP A 8 3.54 -8.08 6.50
N ASN A 9 4.63 -8.84 6.59
CA ASN A 9 5.94 -8.43 6.09
C ASN A 9 5.96 -8.30 4.56
N THR A 10 5.33 -9.24 3.84
CA THR A 10 5.24 -9.21 2.38
C THR A 10 4.35 -8.05 1.92
N LEU A 11 3.25 -7.79 2.63
CA LEU A 11 2.37 -6.65 2.36
C LEU A 11 3.10 -5.32 2.55
N THR A 12 3.85 -5.18 3.66
CA THR A 12 4.64 -3.99 3.97
C THR A 12 5.65 -3.67 2.87
N VAL A 13 6.41 -4.68 2.41
CA VAL A 13 7.38 -4.51 1.32
C VAL A 13 6.69 -4.11 0.02
N ASN A 14 5.57 -4.74 -0.32
CA ASN A 14 4.83 -4.42 -1.54
C ASN A 14 4.23 -3.02 -1.52
N VAL A 15 3.68 -2.57 -0.38
CA VAL A 15 3.17 -1.20 -0.22
C VAL A 15 4.30 -0.18 -0.35
N ASN A 16 5.47 -0.45 0.24
CA ASN A 16 6.63 0.44 0.11
C ASN A 16 7.13 0.54 -1.35
N ARG A 17 7.12 -0.56 -2.11
CA ARG A 17 7.42 -0.54 -3.54
C ARG A 17 6.40 0.26 -4.34
N LEU A 18 5.11 0.08 -4.02
CA LEU A 18 4.02 0.80 -4.68
C LEU A 18 4.11 2.32 -4.44
N ARG A 19 4.36 2.74 -3.20
CA ARG A 19 4.58 4.16 -2.85
C ARG A 19 5.71 4.81 -3.65
N LYS A 20 6.83 4.10 -3.86
CA LYS A 20 7.93 4.60 -4.68
C LYS A 20 7.49 4.85 -6.13
N LYS A 21 6.79 3.90 -6.74
CA LYS A 21 6.25 4.05 -8.10
C LYS A 21 5.22 5.17 -8.21
N LEU A 22 4.37 5.35 -7.19
CA LEU A 22 3.39 6.43 -7.14
C LEU A 22 4.08 7.80 -6.98
N ALA A 23 5.17 7.87 -6.22
CA ALA A 23 5.95 9.10 -6.10
C ALA A 23 6.62 9.52 -7.40
N GLU A 24 6.98 8.58 -8.29
CA GLU A 24 7.51 8.86 -9.64
C GLU A 24 6.48 9.57 -10.55
N ILE A 25 5.18 9.43 -10.25
CA ILE A 25 4.07 10.10 -10.96
C ILE A 25 3.40 11.18 -10.10
N ASP A 26 4.11 11.70 -9.09
CA ASP A 26 3.67 12.73 -8.14
C ASP A 26 2.45 12.39 -7.27
N MET A 27 2.12 11.11 -7.14
CA MET A 27 1.03 10.59 -6.29
C MET A 27 1.52 10.15 -4.91
N LYS A 28 2.26 11.01 -4.22
CA LYS A 28 2.95 10.66 -2.95
C LYS A 28 1.98 10.28 -1.81
N ASP A 29 0.78 10.86 -1.81
CA ASP A 29 -0.21 10.71 -0.73
C ASP A 29 -1.31 9.68 -1.03
N ALA A 30 -1.16 8.92 -2.12
CA ALA A 30 -2.17 7.96 -2.56
C ALA A 30 -2.31 6.73 -1.65
N ILE A 31 -1.37 6.47 -0.73
CA ILE A 31 -1.46 5.35 0.23
C ILE A 31 -1.14 5.79 1.66
N GLU A 32 -2.14 5.77 2.53
CA GLU A 32 -2.03 6.04 3.96
C GLU A 32 -1.84 4.75 4.77
N THR A 33 -0.98 4.77 5.79
CA THR A 33 -0.89 3.69 6.78
C THR A 33 -1.80 4.00 7.97
N LYS A 34 -2.71 3.08 8.30
CA LYS A 34 -3.53 3.12 9.52
C LYS A 34 -2.98 2.13 10.53
N ILE A 35 -2.42 2.63 11.62
CA ILE A 35 -1.83 1.81 12.69
C ILE A 35 -2.87 0.81 13.22
N GLY A 36 -2.49 -0.46 13.30
CA GLY A 36 -3.36 -1.56 13.73
C GLY A 36 -4.50 -1.92 12.77
N LYS A 37 -4.61 -1.28 11.60
CA LYS A 37 -5.70 -1.49 10.63
C LYS A 37 -5.23 -1.75 9.20
N GLY A 38 -3.96 -1.48 8.87
CA GLY A 38 -3.37 -1.75 7.56
C GLY A 38 -3.16 -0.48 6.73
N TYR A 39 -3.56 -0.52 5.46
CA TYR A 39 -3.31 0.54 4.49
C TYR A 39 -4.60 0.96 3.78
N MET A 40 -4.71 2.24 3.44
CA MET A 40 -5.84 2.81 2.71
C MET A 40 -5.34 3.52 1.46
N ALA A 41 -5.95 3.23 0.31
CA ALA A 41 -5.66 3.89 -0.95
C ALA A 41 -6.67 5.02 -1.18
N HIS A 42 -6.17 6.21 -1.50
CA HIS A 42 -6.97 7.37 -1.86
C HIS A 42 -7.00 7.52 -3.38
N GLY A 43 -8.19 7.75 -3.96
CA GLY A 43 -8.33 8.04 -5.39
C GLY A 43 -8.01 9.51 -5.67
N ALA A 44 -7.43 9.79 -6.84
CA ALA A 44 -7.40 11.16 -7.37
C ALA A 44 -8.87 11.62 -7.54
N SER A 45 -9.24 12.68 -6.81
CA SER A 45 -10.53 13.36 -7.00
C SER A 45 -10.48 14.26 -8.23
#